data_AF-A0A2E4FMB3-F1
#
_entry.id   AF-A0A2E4FMB3-F1
#
_cell.length_a   1.000
_cell.length_b   1.000
_cell.length_c   1.000
_cell.angle_alpha   90.00
_cell.angle_beta   90.00
_cell.angle_gamma   90.00
#
_symmetry.space_group_name_H-M   'P 1'
#
loop_
_entity.id
_entity.type
_entity.pdbx_description
1 polymer ?
#
loop_
_entity_poly.entity_id
_entity_poly.type
_entity_poly.pdbx_seq_one_letter_code
_entity_poly.pdbx_strand_id
1 'polypeptide(L)' 'MPKRQRAAFIQRQLHGFNYKEVSAVLGCTETVARANVYQAVRRLRRELVAVRRTT' A
#
# COMPACT_ATOMS: atom_id res chain seq x y z
N MET A 1 1.61 -4.45 9.19
CA MET A 1 1.06 -4.53 7.81
C MET A 1 1.52 -5.81 7.11
N PRO A 2 0.66 -6.54 6.37
CA PRO A 2 1.03 -7.71 5.57
C PRO A 2 2.09 -7.41 4.48
N LYS A 3 2.90 -8.42 4.10
CA LYS A 3 4.01 -8.25 3.14
C LYS A 3 3.57 -7.68 1.79
N ARG A 4 2.50 -8.22 1.17
CA ARG A 4 1.98 -7.75 -0.13
C ARG A 4 1.45 -6.31 -0.08
N GLN A 5 0.76 -5.93 1.00
CA GLN A 5 0.28 -4.55 1.20
C GLN A 5 1.45 -3.57 1.33
N ARG A 6 2.49 -3.96 2.08
CA ARG A 6 3.70 -3.13 2.23
C ARG A 6 4.44 -2.94 0.91
N ALA A 7 4.64 -4.02 0.16
CA ALA A 7 5.28 -3.96 -1.15
C ALA A 7 4.48 -3.08 -2.12
N ALA A 8 3.16 -3.26 -2.21
CA ALA A 8 2.30 -2.44 -3.06
C ALA A 8 2.36 -0.95 -2.67
N PHE A 9 2.40 -0.63 -1.37
CA PHE A 9 2.54 0.74 -0.89
C PHE A 9 3.87 1.37 -1.31
N ILE A 10 4.99 0.67 -1.11
CA ILE A 10 6.32 1.16 -1.47
C ILE A 10 6.39 1.44 -2.98
N GLN A 11 5.93 0.49 -3.80
CA GLN A 11 5.90 0.65 -5.25
C GLN A 11 5.06 1.86 -5.69
N ARG A 12 3.85 2.05 -5.11
CA ARG A 12 2.98 3.16 -5.50
C ARG A 12 3.46 4.52 -4.99
N GLN A 13 3.87 4.60 -3.73
CA GLN A 13 4.09 5.88 -3.05
C GLN A 13 5.55 6.36 -3.10
N LEU A 14 6.50 5.44 -3.15
CA LEU A 14 7.93 5.78 -3.14
C LEU A 14 8.54 5.67 -4.54
N HIS A 15 8.15 4.67 -5.33
CA HIS A 15 8.63 4.50 -6.71
C HIS A 15 7.74 5.13 -7.78
N GLY A 16 6.54 5.61 -7.41
CA GLY A 16 5.63 6.31 -8.33
C GLY A 16 4.89 5.42 -9.33
N PHE A 17 5.04 4.09 -9.25
CA PHE A 17 4.43 3.16 -10.19
C PHE A 17 2.90 3.25 -10.23
N ASN A 18 2.31 3.14 -11.41
CA ASN A 18 0.88 3.00 -11.58
C ASN A 18 0.40 1.58 -11.22
N TYR A 19 -0.91 1.34 -11.15
CA TYR A 19 -1.44 0.04 -10.68
C TYR A 19 -1.12 -1.12 -11.62
N LYS A 20 -0.97 -0.86 -12.92
CA LYS A 20 -0.52 -1.86 -13.90
C LYS A 20 0.90 -2.30 -13.60
N GLU A 21 1.81 -1.36 -13.40
CA GLU A 21 3.21 -1.64 -13.04
C GLU A 21 3.33 -2.35 -11.69
N VAL A 22 2.59 -1.90 -10.67
CA VAL A 22 2.54 -2.59 -9.37
C VAL A 22 2.03 -4.03 -9.52
N SER A 23 0.99 -4.25 -10.33
CA SER A 23 0.43 -5.58 -10.54
C SER A 23 1.40 -6.52 -11.26
N ALA A 24 2.17 -6.00 -12.22
CA ALA A 24 3.21 -6.74 -12.92
C ALA A 24 4.34 -7.14 -11.96
N VAL A 25 4.83 -6.22 -11.14
CA VAL A 25 5.89 -6.48 -10.14
C VAL A 25 5.45 -7.50 -9.09
N LEU A 26 4.18 -7.46 -8.67
CA LEU A 26 3.64 -8.34 -7.63
C LEU A 26 3.07 -9.66 -8.15
N GLY A 27 3.05 -9.87 -9.47
CA GLY A 27 2.46 -11.07 -10.10
C GLY A 27 0.97 -11.22 -9.77
N CYS A 28 0.19 -10.15 -9.88
CA CYS A 28 -1.24 -10.16 -9.59
C CYS A 28 -2.03 -9.31 -10.59
N THR A 29 -3.34 -9.19 -10.42
CA THR A 29 -4.18 -8.31 -11.24
C THR A 29 -4.13 -6.87 -10.74
N GLU A 30 -4.41 -5.90 -11.62
CA GLU A 30 -4.52 -4.48 -11.24
C GLU A 30 -5.53 -4.23 -10.11
N THR A 31 -6.62 -5.00 -10.09
CA THR A 31 -7.63 -4.93 -9.01
C THR A 31 -7.05 -5.38 -7.67
N VAL A 32 -6.26 -6.46 -7.65
CA VAL A 32 -5.58 -6.92 -6.43
C VAL A 32 -4.49 -5.95 -6.00
N ALA A 33 -3.74 -5.35 -6.93
CA ALA A 33 -2.76 -4.31 -6.64
C ALA A 33 -3.42 -3.09 -5.98
N ARG A 34 -4.51 -2.58 -6.57
CA ARG A 34 -5.32 -1.47 -6.00
C ARG A 34 -5.80 -1.78 -4.59
N ALA A 35 -6.36 -2.96 -4.37
CA ALA A 35 -6.83 -3.38 -3.05
C ALA A 35 -5.69 -3.39 -2.02
N ASN A 36 -4.51 -3.93 -2.38
CA ASN A 36 -3.35 -3.95 -1.50
C ASN A 36 -2.85 -2.55 -1.14
N VAL A 37 -2.74 -1.64 -2.12
CA VAL A 37 -2.37 -0.24 -1.88
C VAL A 37 -3.38 0.43 -0.95
N TYR A 38 -4.68 0.30 -1.23
CA TYR A 38 -5.73 0.91 -0.43
C TYR A 38 -5.68 0.44 1.03
N GLN A 39 -5.59 -0.88 1.25
CA GLN A 39 -5.53 -1.44 2.61
C GLN A 39 -4.27 -0.99 3.36
N ALA A 40 -3.14 -0.90 2.67
CA ALA A 40 -1.89 -0.38 3.23
C ALA A 40 -2.03 1.07 3.70
N VAL A 41 -2.52 1.95 2.82
CA VAL A 41 -2.74 3.38 3.12
C VAL A 41 -3.75 3.54 4.25
N ARG A 42 -4.86 2.81 4.22
CA ARG A 42 -5.90 2.84 5.26
C ARG A 42 -5.36 2.40 6.63
N ARG A 43 -4.46 1.42 6.66
CA ARG A 43 -3.80 1.00 7.90
C ARG A 43 -2.84 2.06 8.42
N LEU A 44 -1.97 2.60 7.56
CA LEU A 44 -0.99 3.62 7.96
C LEU A 44 -1.66 4.89 8.48
N ARG A 45 -2.74 5.35 7.84
CA ARG A 45 -3.51 6.50 8.34
C ARG A 45 -4.03 6.27 9.76
N ARG A 46 -4.54 5.07 10.06
CA ARG A 46 -5.01 4.72 11.42
C ARG A 46 -3.86 4.69 12.43
N GLU A 47 -2.74 4.09 12.07
CA GLU A 47 -1.56 4.02 12.94
C GLU A 47 -0.98 5.42 13.22
N LEU A 48 -0.87 6.28 12.20
CA LEU A 48 -0.41 7.67 12.36
C LEU A 48 -1.35 8.51 13.23
N VAL A 49 -2.67 8.34 13.09
CA VAL A 49 -3.64 9.00 13.98
C VAL A 49 -3.49 8.50 15.42
N ALA A 50 -3.27 7.20 15.62
CA ALA A 50 -3.07 6.66 16.97
C ALA A 50 -1.79 7.23 17.63
N VAL A 51 -0.66 7.27 16.91
CA VAL A 51 0.60 7.83 17.40
C VAL A 51 0.47 9.30 17.80
N ARG A 52 -0.26 10.10 17.01
CA ARG A 52 -0.51 11.52 17.32
C ARG A 52 -1.35 11.75 18.58
N ARG A 53 -2.09 10.74 19.07
CA ARG A 53 -2.92 10.86 20.29
C ARG A 53 -2.18 10.46 21.56
N THR A 54 -1.04 9.78 21.42
CA THR A 54 -0.21 9.32 22.54
C THR A 54 1.00 10.22 22.82
N THR A 55 1.15 11.30 22.04
CA THR A 55 2.19 12.34 22.20
C THR A 55 1.50 13.64 22.55
#